data_AF-A0A4S1GRT4-F1
#
_entry.id   AF-A0A4S1GRT4-F1
#
_cell.length_a   1.000
_cell.length_b   1.000
_cell.length_c   1.000
_cell.angle_alpha   90.00
_cell.angle_beta   90.00
_cell.angle_gamma   90.00
#
_symmetry.space_group_name_H-M   'P 1'
#
loop_
_entity.id
_entity.type
_entity.pdbx_description
1 polymer ?
#
loop_
_entity_poly.entity_id
_entity_poly.type
_entity_poly.pdbx_seq_one_letter_code
_entity_poly.pdbx_strand_id
1 'polypeptide(L)'
;VSPVRDVSGAVIYFFASQLDFTNIKSKEAELARARHIAEEEVALRTADLTEALRAKTALVHEVDHRVKNNLLTIASIVKLQARMTDNEVVERTLMSVLNRVEALSTVQRKLLNDEDVGHFDVADFANTLMLDKIGALKRTDISLTTDLHEVVVPATKASPLALIINELIGDAIGR
;
A
#
# COMPACT_ATOMS: atom_id res chain seq x y z
N VAL A 1 23.73 -49.34 38.06
CA VAL A 1 24.05 -50.58 38.79
C VAL A 1 23.20 -50.57 40.04
N SER A 2 22.38 -51.60 40.25
CA SER A 2 21.51 -51.70 41.43
C SER A 2 21.88 -52.97 42.20
N PRO A 3 22.06 -52.90 43.53
CA PRO A 3 22.36 -54.07 44.36
C PRO A 3 21.12 -54.94 44.50
N VAL A 4 21.24 -56.23 44.21
CA VAL A 4 20.21 -57.22 44.53
C VAL A 4 20.53 -57.80 45.90
N ARG A 5 19.58 -57.70 46.81
CA ARG A 5 19.71 -58.14 48.21
C ARG A 5 18.81 -59.34 48.45
N ASP A 6 19.24 -60.22 49.35
CA ASP A 6 18.38 -61.31 49.81
C ASP A 6 17.32 -60.82 50.81
N VAL A 7 16.50 -61.74 51.30
CA VAL A 7 15.45 -61.47 52.30
C VAL A 7 15.99 -60.97 53.65
N SER A 8 17.29 -61.14 53.93
CA SER A 8 17.98 -60.63 55.12
C SER A 8 18.64 -59.27 54.90
N GLY A 9 18.60 -58.75 53.67
CA GLY A 9 19.18 -57.47 53.28
C GLY A 9 20.65 -57.53 52.87
N ALA A 10 21.28 -58.70 52.86
CA ALA A 10 22.67 -58.89 52.43
C ALA A 10 22.77 -58.78 50.89
N VAL A 11 23.76 -58.04 50.39
CA VAL A 11 23.97 -57.87 48.95
C VAL A 11 24.56 -59.15 48.36
N ILE A 12 23.85 -59.76 47.41
CA ILE A 12 24.24 -61.05 46.81
C ILE A 12 25.02 -60.82 45.51
N TYR A 13 24.54 -59.90 44.67
CA TYR A 13 25.22 -59.47 43.45
C TYR A 13 24.73 -58.09 43.01
N PHE A 14 25.51 -57.45 42.16
CA PHE A 14 25.16 -56.18 41.53
C PHE A 14 24.72 -56.43 40.10
N PHE A 15 23.53 -55.96 39.74
CA PHE A 15 23.10 -55.99 38.34
C PHE A 15 23.28 -54.60 37.73
N ALA A 16 23.81 -54.56 36.51
CA ALA A 16 23.91 -53.34 35.72
C ALA A 16 23.13 -53.56 34.41
N SER A 17 22.02 -52.86 34.23
CA SER A 17 21.42 -52.73 32.91
C SER A 17 22.11 -51.59 32.18
N GLN A 18 22.79 -51.88 31.07
CA GLN A 18 23.20 -50.86 30.12
C GLN A 18 22.11 -50.74 29.06
N LEU A 19 21.50 -49.57 28.95
CA LEU A 19 20.62 -49.24 27.84
C LEU A 19 21.49 -48.60 26.75
N ASP A 20 21.48 -49.17 25.54
CA ASP A 20 22.11 -48.56 24.39
C ASP A 20 21.26 -47.39 23.89
N PHE A 21 21.62 -46.18 24.33
CA PHE A 21 20.97 -44.93 23.94
C PHE A 21 21.58 -44.29 22.69
N THR A 22 22.57 -44.94 22.04
CA THR A 22 23.34 -44.36 20.92
C THR A 22 22.42 -43.91 19.79
N ASN A 23 21.42 -44.74 19.45
CA ASN A 23 20.45 -44.44 18.39
C ASN A 23 19.49 -43.29 18.74
N ILE A 24 19.15 -43.10 20.01
CA ILE A 24 18.27 -42.00 20.45
C ILE A 24 19.06 -40.69 20.40
N LYS A 25 20.28 -40.70 20.94
CA LYS A 25 21.16 -39.52 20.92
C LYS A 25 21.59 -39.12 19.51
N SER A 26 21.82 -40.08 18.61
CA SER A 26 22.15 -39.79 17.22
C SER A 26 20.97 -39.15 16.48
N LYS A 27 19.74 -39.64 16.66
CA LYS A 27 18.51 -39.04 16.10
C LYS A 27 18.22 -37.65 16.66
N GLU A 28 18.37 -37.45 17.98
CA GLU A 28 18.25 -36.12 18.59
C GLU A 28 19.25 -35.14 17.99
N ALA A 29 20.51 -35.55 17.81
CA ALA A 29 21.55 -34.72 17.20
C ALA A 29 21.27 -34.43 15.71
N GLU A 30 20.76 -35.42 14.97
CA GLU A 30 20.36 -35.25 13.57
C GLU A 30 19.18 -34.28 13.42
N LEU A 31 18.15 -34.43 14.26
CA LEU A 31 17.01 -33.51 14.30
C LEU A 31 17.43 -32.09 14.67
N ALA A 32 18.31 -31.94 15.67
CA ALA A 32 18.84 -30.64 16.06
C ALA A 32 19.62 -29.96 14.92
N ARG A 33 20.44 -30.72 14.18
CA ARG A 33 21.15 -30.22 12.99
C ARG A 33 20.17 -29.83 11.88
N ALA A 34 19.20 -30.69 11.56
CA ALA A 34 18.20 -30.40 10.54
C ALA A 34 17.38 -29.15 10.87
N ARG A 35 17.00 -29.00 12.15
CA ARG A 35 16.31 -27.81 12.65
C ARG A 35 17.17 -26.55 12.52
N HIS A 36 18.44 -26.61 12.92
CA HIS A 36 19.35 -25.47 12.79
C HIS A 36 19.51 -25.04 11.32
N ILE A 37 19.69 -25.98 10.40
CA ILE A 37 19.77 -25.70 8.96
C ILE A 37 18.48 -25.06 8.45
N ALA A 38 17.32 -25.58 8.85
CA ALA A 38 16.03 -25.01 8.47
C ALA A 38 15.81 -23.59 9.03
N GLU A 39 16.20 -23.35 10.28
CA GLU A 39 16.15 -22.02 10.90
C GLU A 39 17.07 -21.02 10.17
N GLU A 40 18.26 -21.45 9.78
CA GLU A 40 19.21 -20.65 9.00
C GLU A 40 18.69 -20.36 7.58
N GLU A 41 18.10 -21.35 6.90
CA GLU A 41 17.49 -21.18 5.58
C GLU A 41 16.28 -20.23 5.63
N VAL A 42 15.43 -20.35 6.66
CA VAL A 42 14.31 -19.43 6.88
C VAL A 42 14.81 -18.03 7.16
N ALA A 43 15.86 -17.87 7.97
CA ALA A 43 16.45 -16.56 8.25
C ALA A 43 16.99 -15.89 6.98
N LEU A 44 17.71 -16.64 6.13
CA LEU A 44 18.22 -16.16 4.85
C LEU A 44 17.07 -15.73 3.91
N ARG A 45 16.07 -16.59 3.70
CA ARG A 45 14.91 -16.27 2.86
C ARG A 45 14.12 -15.07 3.38
N THR A 46 14.00 -14.94 4.70
CA THR A 46 13.30 -13.81 5.33
C THR A 46 14.09 -12.51 5.11
N ALA A 47 15.42 -12.55 5.19
CA ALA A 47 16.26 -11.42 4.87
C ALA A 47 16.11 -10.99 3.40
N ASP A 48 16.18 -11.94 2.46
CA ASP A 48 16.01 -11.70 1.02
C ASP A 48 14.63 -11.10 0.71
N LEU A 49 13.56 -11.67 1.27
CA LEU A 49 12.20 -11.15 1.11
C LEU A 49 12.06 -9.74 1.68
N THR A 50 12.67 -9.47 2.83
CA THR A 50 12.64 -8.15 3.46
C THR A 50 13.39 -7.12 2.62
N GLU A 51 14.53 -7.49 2.05
CA GLU A 51 15.29 -6.63 1.14
C GLU A 51 14.51 -6.36 -0.16
N ALA A 52 13.95 -7.40 -0.79
CA ALA A 52 13.12 -7.27 -1.98
C ALA A 52 11.89 -6.40 -1.73
N LEU A 53 11.24 -6.55 -0.58
CA LEU A 53 10.11 -5.72 -0.18
C LEU A 53 10.53 -4.25 -0.01
N ARG A 54 11.64 -3.98 0.68
CA ARG A 54 12.19 -2.62 0.85
C ARG A 54 12.50 -1.98 -0.50
N ALA A 55 13.17 -2.71 -1.40
CA ALA A 55 13.48 -2.23 -2.73
C ALA A 55 12.20 -1.92 -3.53
N LYS A 56 11.21 -2.81 -3.49
CA LYS A 56 9.90 -2.62 -4.14
C LYS A 56 9.18 -1.39 -3.59
N THR A 57 9.13 -1.22 -2.27
CA THR A 57 8.50 -0.06 -1.64
C THR A 57 9.18 1.24 -2.01
N ALA A 58 10.52 1.28 -2.03
CA ALA A 58 11.28 2.44 -2.47
C ALA A 58 10.98 2.82 -3.93
N LEU A 59 10.89 1.82 -4.83
CA LEU A 59 10.51 2.04 -6.23
C LEU A 59 9.11 2.63 -6.38
N VAL A 60 8.14 2.12 -5.62
CA VAL A 60 6.76 2.64 -5.64
C VAL A 60 6.74 4.12 -5.21
N HIS A 61 7.45 4.47 -4.14
CA HIS A 61 7.54 5.87 -3.70
C HIS A 61 8.23 6.78 -4.73
N GLU A 62 9.28 6.31 -5.39
CA GLU A 62 9.97 7.09 -6.43
C GLU A 62 9.06 7.32 -7.65
N VAL A 63 8.32 6.29 -8.09
CA VAL A 63 7.34 6.42 -9.18
C VAL A 63 6.27 7.44 -8.82
N ASP A 64 5.72 7.38 -7.60
CA ASP A 64 4.72 8.34 -7.15
C ASP A 64 5.26 9.78 -7.15
N HIS A 65 6.42 9.98 -6.54
CA HIS A 65 7.05 11.29 -6.49
C HIS A 65 7.26 11.86 -7.90
N ARG A 66 7.67 11.02 -8.86
CA ARG A 66 7.78 11.41 -10.27
C ARG A 66 6.44 11.73 -10.91
N VAL A 67 5.39 10.93 -10.67
CA VAL A 67 4.05 11.19 -11.21
C VAL A 67 3.53 12.53 -10.69
N LYS A 68 3.65 12.81 -9.40
CA LYS A 68 3.29 14.09 -8.79
C LYS A 68 4.06 15.25 -9.43
N ASN A 69 5.38 15.12 -9.56
CA ASN A 69 6.21 16.16 -10.18
C ASN A 69 5.81 16.41 -11.63
N ASN A 70 5.54 15.35 -12.40
CA ASN A 70 5.12 15.46 -13.79
C ASN A 70 3.77 16.19 -13.92
N LEU A 71 2.77 15.85 -13.09
CA LEU A 71 1.48 16.52 -13.11
C LEU A 71 1.60 18.00 -12.72
N LEU A 72 2.43 18.33 -11.73
CA LEU A 72 2.71 19.72 -11.34
C LEU A 72 3.41 20.51 -12.45
N THR A 73 4.38 19.90 -13.14
CA THR A 73 5.06 20.51 -14.29
C THR A 73 4.08 20.75 -15.43
N ILE A 74 3.26 19.76 -15.79
CA ILE A 74 2.23 19.90 -16.83
C ILE A 74 1.26 21.01 -16.46
N ALA A 75 0.73 21.03 -15.24
CA ALA A 75 -0.17 22.08 -14.77
C ALA A 75 0.46 23.48 -14.87
N SER A 76 1.74 23.61 -14.50
CA SER A 76 2.48 24.86 -14.60
C SER A 76 2.64 25.35 -16.04
N ILE A 77 2.98 24.45 -16.97
CA ILE A 77 3.11 24.76 -18.40
C ILE A 77 1.75 25.20 -18.96
N VAL A 78 0.69 24.43 -18.69
CA VAL A 78 -0.67 24.75 -19.18
C VAL A 78 -1.12 26.11 -18.66
N LYS A 79 -0.89 26.38 -17.36
CA LYS A 79 -1.24 27.66 -16.74
C LYS A 79 -0.45 28.84 -17.32
N LEU A 80 0.83 28.65 -17.64
CA LEU A 80 1.64 29.66 -18.32
C LEU A 80 1.12 29.92 -19.73
N GLN A 81 0.83 28.87 -20.51
CA GLN A 81 0.30 29.02 -21.86
C GLN A 81 -1.08 29.68 -21.88
N ALA A 82 -1.95 29.36 -20.91
CA ALA A 82 -3.26 30.00 -20.79
C ALA A 82 -3.15 31.50 -20.56
N ARG A 83 -2.12 31.97 -19.84
CA ARG A 83 -1.86 33.39 -19.60
C ARG A 83 -1.21 34.12 -20.77
N MET A 84 -0.58 33.39 -21.69
CA MET A 84 0.16 33.97 -22.82
C MET A 84 -0.67 34.08 -24.10
N THR A 85 -1.89 33.53 -24.12
CA THR A 85 -2.75 33.57 -25.31
C THR A 85 -3.73 34.72 -25.23
N ASP A 86 -3.89 35.45 -26.34
CA ASP A 86 -4.93 36.48 -26.49
C ASP A 86 -6.24 35.89 -27.07
N ASN A 87 -6.27 34.59 -27.34
CA ASN A 87 -7.44 33.91 -27.90
C ASN A 87 -8.25 33.26 -26.77
N GLU A 88 -9.43 33.81 -26.49
CA GLU A 88 -10.33 33.32 -25.43
C GLU A 88 -10.71 31.83 -25.59
N VAL A 89 -10.81 31.32 -26.83
CA VAL A 89 -11.13 29.90 -27.07
C VAL A 89 -9.96 29.01 -26.66
N VAL A 90 -8.73 29.45 -26.95
CA VAL A 90 -7.51 28.74 -26.57
C VAL A 90 -7.35 28.81 -25.05
N GLU A 91 -7.54 29.97 -24.43
CA GLU A 91 -7.50 30.14 -22.97
C GLU A 91 -8.49 29.20 -22.28
N ARG A 92 -9.77 29.19 -22.70
CA ARG A 92 -10.79 28.29 -22.13
C ARG A 92 -10.42 26.82 -22.29
N THR A 93 -9.87 26.44 -23.44
CA THR A 93 -9.43 25.06 -23.70
C THR A 93 -8.28 24.67 -22.77
N LEU A 94 -7.28 25.54 -22.59
CA LEU A 94 -6.16 25.30 -21.69
C LEU A 94 -6.61 25.24 -20.22
N MET A 95 -7.56 26.08 -19.81
CA MET A 95 -8.15 26.00 -18.48
C MET A 95 -8.93 24.70 -18.27
N SER A 96 -9.61 24.17 -19.28
CA SER A 96 -10.23 22.84 -19.23
C SER A 96 -9.19 21.74 -19.05
N VAL A 97 -8.07 21.80 -19.77
CA VAL A 97 -6.95 20.85 -19.59
C VAL A 97 -6.38 20.94 -18.17
N LEU A 98 -6.17 22.16 -17.66
CA LEU A 98 -5.67 22.38 -16.29
C LEU A 98 -6.58 21.71 -15.25
N ASN A 99 -7.89 21.91 -15.36
CA ASN A 99 -8.87 21.28 -14.46
C ASN A 99 -8.77 19.75 -14.47
N ARG A 100 -8.56 19.13 -15.64
CA ARG A 100 -8.40 17.67 -15.75
C ARG A 100 -7.10 17.18 -15.10
N VAL A 101 -6.01 17.94 -15.26
CA VAL A 101 -4.71 17.62 -14.62
C VAL A 101 -4.81 17.72 -13.10
N GLU A 102 -5.54 18.71 -12.57
CA GLU A 102 -5.79 18.86 -11.13
C GLU A 102 -6.65 17.72 -10.56
N ALA A 103 -7.67 17.28 -11.30
CA ALA A 103 -8.47 16.11 -10.93
C ALA A 103 -7.61 14.84 -10.85
N LEU A 104 -6.78 14.58 -11.88
CA LEU A 104 -5.85 13.44 -11.87
C LEU A 104 -4.82 13.53 -10.74
N SER A 105 -4.35 14.74 -10.42
CA SER A 105 -3.45 14.97 -9.28
C SER A 105 -4.13 14.62 -7.95
N THR A 106 -5.44 14.86 -7.84
CA THR A 106 -6.24 14.54 -6.65
C THR A 106 -6.45 13.03 -6.50
N VAL A 107 -6.71 12.33 -7.61
CA VAL A 107 -6.74 10.85 -7.63
C VAL A 107 -5.43 10.27 -7.16
N GLN A 108 -4.30 10.76 -7.70
CA GLN A 108 -2.97 10.25 -7.34
C GLN A 108 -2.73 10.38 -5.82
N ARG A 109 -3.03 11.54 -5.22
CA ARG A 109 -2.90 11.71 -3.77
C ARG A 109 -3.79 10.74 -2.98
N LYS A 110 -5.00 10.47 -3.46
CA LYS A 110 -5.98 9.63 -2.78
C LYS A 110 -5.59 8.16 -2.78
N LEU A 111 -5.20 7.62 -3.95
CA LEU A 111 -4.76 6.24 -4.11
C LEU A 111 -3.53 5.87 -3.27
N LEU A 112 -2.77 6.86 -2.82
CA LEU A 112 -1.55 6.65 -2.03
C LEU A 112 -1.71 6.88 -0.53
N ASN A 113 -2.70 7.69 -0.13
CA ASN A 113 -2.97 7.94 1.28
C ASN A 113 -3.85 6.84 1.89
N ASP A 114 -4.51 6.03 1.05
CA ASP A 114 -5.36 4.94 1.51
C ASP A 114 -4.53 3.76 2.00
N GLU A 115 -4.81 3.27 3.22
CA GLU A 115 -4.14 2.09 3.78
C GLU A 115 -4.50 0.82 2.99
N ASP A 116 -5.64 0.83 2.30
CA ASP A 116 -6.15 -0.28 1.49
C ASP A 116 -5.70 -0.15 0.02
N VAL A 117 -4.43 -0.52 -0.22
CA VAL A 117 -3.78 -0.45 -1.53
C VAL A 117 -4.57 -1.26 -2.57
N GLY A 118 -5.26 -0.55 -3.47
CA GLY A 118 -6.00 -1.16 -4.58
C GLY A 118 -7.47 -0.77 -4.67
N HIS A 119 -7.98 -0.05 -3.68
CA HIS A 119 -9.34 0.44 -3.62
C HIS A 119 -9.40 1.97 -3.80
N PHE A 120 -10.55 2.48 -4.23
CA PHE A 120 -10.80 3.90 -4.43
C PHE A 120 -12.26 4.21 -4.07
N ASP A 121 -12.47 5.04 -3.04
CA ASP A 121 -13.81 5.55 -2.73
C ASP A 121 -14.16 6.75 -3.62
N VAL A 122 -15.11 6.52 -4.50
CA VAL A 122 -15.63 7.51 -5.44
C VAL A 122 -16.39 8.63 -4.72
N ALA A 123 -17.10 8.30 -3.63
CA ALA A 123 -17.91 9.25 -2.89
C ALA A 123 -17.03 10.27 -2.16
N ASP A 124 -16.03 9.79 -1.44
CA ASP A 124 -15.07 10.64 -0.76
C ASP A 124 -14.23 11.46 -1.76
N PHE A 125 -13.87 10.90 -2.92
CA PHE A 125 -13.26 11.68 -4.00
C PHE A 125 -14.15 12.83 -4.49
N ALA A 126 -15.42 12.54 -4.81
CA ALA A 126 -16.36 13.54 -5.31
C ALA A 126 -16.56 14.67 -4.29
N ASN A 127 -16.71 14.33 -3.01
CA ASN A 127 -16.84 15.30 -1.93
C ASN A 127 -15.61 16.22 -1.83
N THR A 128 -14.41 15.64 -1.84
CA THR A 128 -13.14 16.39 -1.80
C THR A 128 -13.04 17.36 -2.99
N LEU A 129 -13.32 16.86 -4.20
CA LEU A 129 -13.22 17.66 -5.42
C LEU A 129 -14.24 18.81 -5.46
N MET A 130 -15.46 18.60 -4.97
CA MET A 130 -16.50 19.64 -4.88
C MET A 130 -16.10 20.75 -3.90
N LEU A 131 -15.63 20.38 -2.70
CA LEU A 131 -15.18 21.32 -1.67
C LEU A 131 -13.99 22.16 -2.16
N ASP A 132 -13.00 21.53 -2.78
CA ASP A 132 -11.83 22.21 -3.32
C ASP A 132 -12.21 23.22 -4.40
N LYS A 133 -13.07 22.83 -5.36
CA LYS A 133 -13.51 23.71 -6.45
C LYS A 133 -14.34 24.89 -5.97
N ILE A 134 -15.36 24.63 -5.13
CA ILE A 134 -16.24 25.70 -4.63
C ILE A 134 -15.46 26.66 -3.73
N GLY A 135 -14.58 26.12 -2.87
CA GLY A 135 -13.70 26.92 -2.01
C GLY A 135 -12.76 27.83 -2.80
N ALA A 136 -12.23 27.35 -3.94
CA ALA A 136 -11.35 28.13 -4.80
C ALA A 136 -12.07 29.29 -5.52
N LEU A 137 -13.35 29.12 -5.85
CA LEU A 137 -14.12 30.10 -6.63
C LEU A 137 -14.57 31.32 -5.83
N LYS A 138 -14.70 31.20 -4.50
CA LYS A 138 -15.19 32.27 -3.61
C LYS A 138 -16.53 32.89 -4.05
N ARG A 139 -17.35 32.11 -4.76
CA ARG A 139 -18.71 32.48 -5.21
C ARG A 139 -19.69 32.28 -4.07
N THR A 140 -20.56 33.25 -3.82
CA THR A 140 -21.60 33.20 -2.77
C THR A 140 -22.97 32.78 -3.28
N ASP A 141 -23.11 32.62 -4.59
CA ASP A 141 -24.34 32.26 -5.29
C ASP A 141 -24.51 30.76 -5.51
N ILE A 142 -23.55 29.95 -5.06
CA ILE A 142 -23.57 28.48 -5.16
C ILE A 142 -23.93 27.88 -3.79
N SER A 143 -24.98 27.05 -3.76
CA SER A 143 -25.32 26.21 -2.60
C SER A 143 -24.95 24.76 -2.89
N LEU A 144 -24.06 24.17 -2.07
CA LEU A 144 -23.66 22.77 -2.18
C LEU A 144 -24.55 21.90 -1.29
N THR A 145 -25.22 20.90 -1.88
CA THR A 145 -25.92 19.84 -1.15
C THR A 145 -25.43 18.50 -1.67
N THR A 146 -25.12 17.56 -0.77
CA THR A 146 -24.56 16.25 -1.11
C THR A 146 -25.39 15.14 -0.46
N ASP A 147 -25.67 14.08 -1.24
CA ASP A 147 -26.20 12.80 -0.76
C ASP A 147 -25.30 11.70 -1.32
N LEU A 148 -24.23 11.42 -0.59
CA LEU A 148 -23.14 10.55 -1.04
C LEU A 148 -23.08 9.31 -0.15
N HIS A 149 -23.08 8.14 -0.78
CA HIS A 149 -22.88 6.85 -0.13
C HIS A 149 -21.56 6.27 -0.63
N GLU A 150 -20.82 5.59 0.24
CA GLU A 150 -19.54 4.97 -0.08
C GLU A 150 -19.66 4.05 -1.31
N VAL A 151 -18.76 4.26 -2.29
CA VAL A 151 -18.67 3.43 -3.50
C VAL A 151 -17.21 3.10 -3.75
N VAL A 152 -16.81 1.93 -3.28
CA VAL A 152 -15.45 1.42 -3.45
C VAL A 152 -15.31 0.72 -4.80
N VAL A 153 -14.33 1.15 -5.59
CA VAL A 153 -13.98 0.54 -6.88
C VAL A 153 -12.50 0.15 -6.92
N PRO A 154 -12.08 -0.75 -7.83
CA PRO A 154 -10.67 -1.00 -8.07
C PRO A 154 -9.95 0.29 -8.49
N ALA A 155 -8.73 0.49 -7.97
CA ALA A 155 -7.89 1.66 -8.28
C ALA A 155 -7.69 1.89 -9.80
N THR A 156 -7.73 0.83 -10.60
CA THR A 156 -7.65 0.90 -12.07
C THR A 156 -8.81 1.69 -12.70
N LYS A 157 -9.94 1.84 -12.02
CA LYS A 157 -11.09 2.65 -12.44
C LYS A 157 -11.08 4.07 -11.91
N ALA A 158 -10.16 4.43 -11.02
CA ALA A 158 -10.16 5.72 -10.33
C ALA A 158 -10.01 6.89 -11.31
N SER A 159 -8.98 6.87 -12.17
CA SER A 159 -8.72 7.94 -13.15
C SER A 159 -9.89 8.23 -14.11
N PRO A 160 -10.49 7.24 -14.80
CA PRO A 160 -11.62 7.52 -15.69
C PRO A 160 -12.85 8.03 -14.93
N LEU A 161 -13.16 7.49 -13.74
CA LEU A 161 -14.28 7.97 -12.92
C LEU A 161 -14.05 9.39 -12.43
N ALA A 162 -12.83 9.70 -11.99
CA ALA A 162 -12.46 11.03 -11.54
C ALA A 162 -12.59 12.09 -12.64
N LEU A 163 -12.23 11.75 -13.87
CA LEU A 163 -12.42 12.64 -15.01
C LEU A 163 -13.91 12.86 -15.27
N ILE A 164 -14.74 11.80 -15.30
CA ILE A 164 -16.20 11.93 -15.48
C ILE A 164 -16.79 12.86 -14.41
N ILE A 165 -16.47 12.62 -13.14
CA ILE A 165 -16.95 13.42 -12.01
C ILE A 165 -16.45 14.86 -12.11
N ASN A 166 -15.19 15.08 -12.50
CA ASN A 166 -14.63 16.41 -12.69
C ASN A 166 -15.37 17.22 -13.77
N GLU A 167 -15.73 16.61 -14.89
CA GLU A 167 -16.51 17.28 -15.93
C GLU A 167 -17.93 17.57 -15.43
N LEU A 168 -18.60 16.61 -14.77
CA LEU A 168 -19.95 16.81 -14.23
C LEU A 168 -20.01 17.97 -13.22
N ILE A 169 -19.06 18.01 -12.28
CA ILE A 169 -18.95 19.11 -11.31
C ILE A 169 -18.59 20.43 -12.01
N GLY A 170 -17.67 20.39 -12.99
CA GLY A 170 -17.29 21.56 -13.76
C GLY A 170 -18.47 22.18 -14.50
N ASP A 171 -19.27 21.34 -15.17
CA ASP A 171 -20.48 21.75 -15.87
C ASP A 171 -21.54 22.32 -14.93
N ALA A 172 -21.71 21.72 -13.74
CA ALA A 172 -22.68 22.18 -12.74
C ALA A 172 -22.30 23.55 -12.15
N ILE A 173 -21.00 23.80 -11.90
CA ILE A 173 -20.49 25.04 -11.33
C ILE A 173 -20.39 26.17 -12.37
N GLY A 174 -20.10 25.80 -13.63
CA GLY A 174 -19.96 26.76 -14.73
C GLY A 174 -21.28 27.34 -15.23
N ARG A 175 -22.41 26.70 -14.89
CA ARG A 175 -23.77 27.19 -15.14
C ARG A 175 -24.24 28.15 -14.04
#